data_AF-A0A7Y5IQT1-F1
#
_entry.id   AF-A0A7Y5IQT1-F1
#
_cell.length_a   1.000
_cell.length_b   1.000
_cell.length_c   1.000
_cell.angle_alpha   90.00
_cell.angle_beta   90.00
_cell.angle_gamma   90.00
#
_symmetry.space_group_name_H-M   'P 1'
#
loop_
_entity.id
_entity.type
_entity.pdbx_description
1 polymer ?
#
loop_
_entity_poly.entity_id
_entity_poly.type
_entity_poly.pdbx_seq_one_letter_code
_entity_poly.pdbx_strand_id
1 'polypeptide(L)'
;MIRVREVEEGVFEVQVKERGGSSNHRVTVAPDYLVRIAGEGADGARVVEKSFEFLLAREPKESILRSFDLKVIQRYFPEYESAIGRLL
;
A
#
# COMPACT_ATOMS: atom_id res chain seq x y z
N MET A 1 1.90 10.50 -9.11
CA MET A 1 2.60 9.30 -9.64
C MET A 1 3.00 8.45 -8.46
N ILE A 2 2.69 7.15 -8.50
CA ILE A 2 3.11 6.17 -7.51
C ILE A 2 4.09 5.23 -8.22
N ARG A 3 5.21 4.90 -7.58
CA ARG A 3 6.16 3.88 -8.04
C ARG A 3 6.38 2.90 -6.91
N VAL A 4 6.22 1.62 -7.20
CA VAL A 4 6.41 0.52 -6.24
C VAL A 4 7.54 -0.36 -6.74
N ARG A 5 8.45 -0.73 -5.84
CA ARG A 5 9.54 -1.66 -6.10
C ARG A 5 9.65 -2.64 -4.94
N GLU A 6 9.61 -3.93 -5.23
CA GLU A 6 10.00 -4.94 -4.25
C GLU A 6 11.52 -4.91 -4.07
N VAL A 7 11.98 -4.79 -2.82
CA VAL A 7 13.40 -4.71 -2.46
C VAL A 7 13.89 -5.95 -1.73
N GLU A 8 12.99 -6.62 -1.02
CA GLU A 8 13.17 -7.91 -0.36
C GLU A 8 11.82 -8.63 -0.46
N GLU A 9 11.76 -9.94 -0.27
CA GLU A 9 10.51 -10.71 -0.34
C GLU A 9 9.46 -10.13 0.60
N GLY A 10 8.33 -9.67 0.04
CA GLY A 10 7.24 -9.05 0.80
C GLY A 10 7.56 -7.65 1.35
N VAL A 11 8.65 -7.01 0.91
CA VAL A 11 9.05 -5.65 1.32
C VAL A 11 9.13 -4.74 0.11
N PHE A 12 8.35 -3.67 0.14
CA PHE A 12 8.19 -2.74 -0.97
C PHE A 12 8.64 -1.34 -0.60
N GLU A 13 9.42 -0.72 -1.46
CA GLU A 13 9.63 0.72 -1.45
C GLU A 13 8.62 1.41 -2.35
N VAL A 14 7.98 2.44 -1.82
CA VAL A 14 7.00 3.24 -2.54
C VAL A 14 7.45 4.69 -2.60
N GLN A 15 7.52 5.22 -3.81
CA GLN A 15 7.72 6.64 -4.04
C GLN A 15 6.42 7.26 -4.54
N VAL A 16 5.93 8.26 -3.81
CA VAL A 16 4.80 9.10 -4.21
C VAL A 16 5.34 10.44 -4.65
N LYS A 17 5.00 10.85 -5.88
CA LYS A 17 5.34 12.16 -6.43
C LYS A 17 4.08 12.93 -6.81
N GLU A 18 3.95 14.13 -6.26
CA GLU A 18 2.85 15.06 -6.49
C GLU A 18 3.38 16.49 -6.69
N ARG A 19 2.47 17.44 -6.91
CA ARG A 19 2.84 18.86 -6.88
C ARG A 19 3.35 19.20 -5.48
N GLY A 20 4.53 19.81 -5.39
CA GLY A 20 5.15 20.19 -4.12
C GLY A 20 6.20 19.21 -3.57
N GLY A 21 6.43 18.06 -4.22
CA GLY A 21 7.57 17.19 -3.87
C GLY A 21 7.27 15.71 -3.96
N SER A 22 8.08 14.92 -3.26
CA SER A 22 7.95 13.47 -3.19
C SER A 22 8.13 12.94 -1.78
N SER A 23 7.46 11.84 -1.47
CA SER A 23 7.65 11.05 -0.26
C SER A 23 8.07 9.62 -0.61
N ASN A 24 8.90 9.02 0.23
CA ASN A 24 9.26 7.60 0.15
C ASN A 24 8.74 6.87 1.39
N HIS A 25 8.36 5.62 1.20
CA HIS A 25 7.77 4.74 2.20
C HIS A 25 8.33 3.31 2.04
N ARG A 26 8.44 2.57 3.13
CA ARG A 26 8.77 1.14 3.15
C ARG A 26 7.57 0.36 3.70
N VAL A 27 7.08 -0.61 2.95
CA VAL A 27 5.88 -1.37 3.33
C VAL A 27 6.20 -2.85 3.38
N THR A 28 5.87 -3.49 4.49
CA THR A 28 5.93 -4.94 4.61
C THR A 28 4.55 -5.53 4.37
N VAL A 29 4.49 -6.61 3.60
CA VAL A 29 3.26 -7.34 3.27
C VAL A 29 3.49 -8.80 3.64
N ALA A 30 2.80 -9.26 4.67
CA ALA A 30 2.83 -10.67 5.03
C ALA A 30 2.14 -11.51 3.93
N PRO A 31 2.71 -12.67 3.50
CA PRO A 31 2.14 -13.48 2.41
C PRO A 31 0.70 -13.95 2.68
N ASP A 32 0.41 -14.34 3.91
CA ASP A 32 -0.94 -14.73 4.35
C ASP A 32 -1.94 -13.56 4.28
N TYR A 33 -1.48 -12.36 4.64
CA TYR A 33 -2.28 -11.16 4.55
C TYR A 33 -2.59 -10.80 3.09
N LEU A 34 -1.60 -10.89 2.20
CA LEU A 34 -1.77 -10.65 0.76
C LEU A 34 -2.84 -11.58 0.17
N VAL A 35 -2.72 -12.89 0.42
CA VAL A 35 -3.70 -13.89 -0.05
C VAL A 35 -5.10 -13.59 0.48
N ARG A 36 -5.22 -13.18 1.74
CA ARG A 36 -6.53 -12.89 2.36
C ARG A 36 -7.24 -11.70 1.72
N ILE A 37 -6.53 -10.65 1.32
CA ILE A 37 -7.15 -9.41 0.80
C ILE A 37 -7.24 -9.36 -0.73
N ALA A 38 -6.45 -10.17 -1.44
CA ALA A 38 -6.30 -10.11 -2.89
C ALA A 38 -6.41 -11.48 -3.59
N GLY A 39 -6.47 -12.58 -2.85
CA GLY A 39 -6.52 -13.94 -3.38
C GLY A 39 -5.16 -14.58 -3.63
N GLU A 40 -5.16 -15.87 -3.96
CA GLU A 40 -3.93 -16.62 -4.29
C GLU A 40 -3.30 -16.09 -5.58
N GLY A 41 -1.96 -16.00 -5.61
CA GLY A 41 -1.21 -15.52 -6.76
C GLY A 41 -1.28 -14.00 -6.99
N ALA A 42 -1.81 -13.23 -6.04
CA ALA A 42 -1.88 -11.78 -6.12
C ALA A 42 -0.47 -11.14 -6.23
N ASP A 43 -0.36 -10.12 -7.09
CA ASP A 43 0.85 -9.31 -7.22
C ASP A 43 0.95 -8.32 -6.06
N GLY A 44 1.90 -8.55 -5.15
CA GLY A 44 2.13 -7.70 -3.99
C GLY A 44 2.42 -6.24 -4.36
N ALA A 45 3.17 -5.98 -5.45
CA ALA A 45 3.45 -4.62 -5.89
C ALA A 45 2.17 -3.90 -6.33
N ARG A 46 1.28 -4.62 -7.02
CA ARG A 46 -0.03 -4.10 -7.44
C ARG A 46 -0.95 -3.80 -6.25
N VAL A 47 -0.98 -4.68 -5.25
CA VAL A 47 -1.75 -4.46 -4.02
C VAL A 47 -1.23 -3.25 -3.26
N VAL A 48 0.09 -3.10 -3.14
CA VAL A 48 0.72 -1.94 -2.51
C VAL A 48 0.38 -0.66 -3.27
N GLU A 49 0.47 -0.66 -4.61
CA GLU A 49 0.10 0.50 -5.42
C GLU A 49 -1.35 0.93 -5.18
N LYS A 50 -2.31 0.00 -5.22
CA LYS A 50 -3.72 0.26 -4.93
C LYS A 50 -3.97 0.75 -3.51
N SER A 51 -3.15 0.30 -2.57
CA SER A 51 -3.21 0.76 -1.19
C SER A 51 -2.78 2.22 -1.07
N PHE A 52 -1.75 2.65 -1.82
CA PHE A 52 -1.36 4.05 -1.85
C PHE A 52 -2.38 4.93 -2.59
N GLU A 53 -3.02 4.44 -3.66
CA GLU A 53 -4.16 5.14 -4.27
C GLU A 53 -5.30 5.34 -3.26
N PHE A 54 -5.63 4.30 -2.48
CA PHE A 54 -6.65 4.35 -1.44
C PHE A 54 -6.33 5.36 -0.34
N LEU A 55 -5.08 5.41 0.13
CA LEU A 55 -4.62 6.34 1.17
C LEU A 55 -4.62 7.78 0.66
N LEU A 56 -4.09 8.04 -0.54
CA LEU A 56 -4.02 9.39 -1.11
C LEU A 56 -5.39 9.99 -1.43
N ALA A 57 -6.43 9.15 -1.58
CA ALA A 57 -7.81 9.62 -1.68
C ALA A 57 -8.38 10.15 -0.34
N ARG A 58 -7.70 9.91 0.80
CA ARG A 58 -8.19 10.19 2.16
C ARG A 58 -7.29 11.13 2.94
N GLU A 59 -5.98 11.04 2.74
CA GLU A 59 -4.98 11.81 3.47
C GLU A 59 -3.83 12.27 2.57
N PRO A 60 -3.16 13.39 2.90
CA PRO A 60 -2.01 13.85 2.12
C PRO A 60 -0.81 12.91 2.30
N LYS A 61 0.08 12.83 1.30
CA LYS A 61 1.26 11.95 1.32
C LYS A 61 2.19 12.19 2.51
N GLU A 62 2.20 13.40 3.07
CA GLU A 62 2.98 13.78 4.25
C GLU A 62 2.47 13.13 5.54
N SER A 63 1.19 12.70 5.58
CA SER A 63 0.58 12.00 6.71
C SER A 63 0.76 10.49 6.67
N ILE A 64 1.10 9.92 5.50
CA ILE A 64 1.33 8.48 5.35
C ILE A 64 2.62 8.09 6.07
N LEU A 65 2.55 7.04 6.92
CA LEU A 65 3.70 6.52 7.66
C LEU A 65 4.86 6.18 6.73
N ARG A 66 6.09 6.49 7.17
CA ARG A 66 7.32 6.22 6.40
C ARG A 66 7.65 4.73 6.33
N SER A 67 7.29 3.95 7.33
CA SER A 67 7.49 2.52 7.37
C SER A 67 6.36 1.85 8.14
N PHE A 68 5.70 0.84 7.55
CA PHE A 68 4.59 0.14 8.19
C PHE A 68 4.30 -1.22 7.55
N ASP A 69 3.61 -2.08 8.31
CA ASP A 69 2.99 -3.29 7.78
C ASP A 69 1.66 -2.93 7.11
N LEU A 70 1.38 -3.45 5.91
CA LEU A 70 0.19 -3.14 5.13
C LEU A 70 -1.13 -3.31 5.93
N LYS A 71 -1.17 -4.27 6.86
CA LYS A 71 -2.31 -4.53 7.75
C LYS A 71 -2.63 -3.37 8.69
N VAL A 72 -1.67 -2.49 8.95
CA VAL A 72 -1.88 -1.30 9.78
C VAL A 72 -2.94 -0.38 9.16
N ILE A 73 -3.07 -0.32 7.83
CA ILE A 73 -4.06 0.52 7.15
C ILE A 73 -5.48 0.21 7.65
N GLN A 74 -5.82 -1.07 7.81
CA GLN A 74 -7.15 -1.52 8.28
C GLN A 74 -7.51 -0.97 9.67
N ARG A 75 -6.51 -0.69 10.52
CA ARG A 75 -6.75 -0.12 11.86
C ARG A 75 -7.20 1.33 11.81
N TYR A 76 -6.77 2.07 10.78
CA TYR A 76 -7.15 3.47 10.55
C TYR A 76 -8.37 3.60 9.64
N PHE A 77 -8.51 2.66 8.70
CA PHE A 77 -9.57 2.65 7.69
C PHE A 77 -10.24 1.26 7.66
N PRO A 78 -11.30 1.04 8.46
CA PRO A 78 -11.97 -0.26 8.56
C PRO A 78 -12.55 -0.79 7.24
N GLU A 79 -12.73 0.06 6.22
CA GLU A 79 -13.21 -0.34 4.90
C GLU A 79 -12.09 -0.84 3.96
N TYR A 80 -10.82 -0.69 4.34
CA TYR A 80 -9.65 -0.86 3.48
C TYR A 80 -9.64 -2.22 2.77
N GLU A 81 -9.75 -3.32 3.49
CA GLU A 81 -9.69 -4.66 2.89
C GLU A 81 -10.80 -4.87 1.84
N SER A 82 -12.01 -4.42 2.16
CA SER A 82 -13.13 -4.49 1.22
C SER A 82 -12.92 -3.61 -0.02
N ALA A 83 -12.26 -2.46 0.15
CA ALA A 83 -11.97 -1.53 -0.93
C ALA A 83 -10.89 -2.09 -1.86
N ILE A 84 -9.83 -2.69 -1.31
CA ILE A 84 -8.76 -3.31 -2.10
C ILE A 84 -9.31 -4.47 -2.94
N GLY A 85 -10.13 -5.34 -2.35
CA GLY A 85 -10.76 -6.43 -3.11
C GLY A 85 -11.67 -5.95 -4.26
N ARG A 86 -12.10 -4.68 -4.28
CA ARG A 86 -12.85 -4.09 -5.40
C ARG A 86 -11.98 -3.34 -6.42
N LEU A 87 -10.75 -2.98 -6.05
CA LEU A 87 -9.81 -2.22 -6.88
C LEU A 87 -8.84 -3.11 -7.66
N LEU A 88 -8.79 -4.39 -7.30
CA LEU A 88 -8.02 -5.46 -7.96
C LEU A 88 -8.92 -6.23 -8.92
#